data_AF-A0A426R2H4-F1
#
_entry.id   AF-A0A426R2H4-F1
#
_cell.length_a   1.000
_cell.length_b   1.000
_cell.length_c   1.000
_cell.angle_alpha   90.00
_cell.angle_beta   90.00
_cell.angle_gamma   90.00
#
_symmetry.space_group_name_H-M   'P 1'
#
loop_
_entity.id
_entity.type
_entity.pdbx_description
1 polymer ?
#
loop_
_entity_poly.entity_id
_entity_poly.type
_entity_poly.pdbx_seq_one_letter_code
_entity_poly.pdbx_strand_id
1 'polypeptide(L)'
;MKFRTLALTSGLSLALVVAGCSSEDQSEANQTLDNAAGSASSVAASLGEQAGNLFDDAKVEAFVVAFRAQFGALADSRDDNAIKALLNSTCAEIASGTDESTVVSELEVEAASGDVRPSTEQAQRIYDQAKLACS
;
A
#
# COMPACT_ATOMS: atom_id res chain seq x y z
N MET A 1 -16.57 -36.51 -40.78
CA MET A 1 -15.49 -37.31 -40.14
C MET A 1 -15.34 -36.78 -38.72
N LYS A 2 -15.90 -37.45 -37.70
CA LYS A 2 -15.33 -38.55 -36.90
C LYS A 2 -14.29 -38.06 -35.86
N PHE A 3 -14.83 -37.77 -34.67
CA PHE A 3 -14.34 -37.91 -33.28
C PHE A 3 -12.83 -37.92 -32.97
N ARG A 4 -12.46 -37.27 -31.86
CA ARG A 4 -11.88 -37.96 -30.69
C ARG A 4 -11.88 -37.12 -29.41
N THR A 5 -12.55 -37.66 -28.40
CA THR A 5 -12.48 -37.34 -26.96
C THR A 5 -11.39 -38.20 -26.30
N LEU A 6 -10.68 -37.66 -25.30
CA LEU A 6 -9.90 -38.31 -24.22
C LEU A 6 -9.63 -37.18 -23.20
N ALA A 7 -10.22 -37.04 -22.01
CA ALA A 7 -10.37 -37.91 -20.81
C ALA A 7 -9.08 -38.06 -19.96
N LEU A 8 -9.26 -37.83 -18.64
CA LEU A 8 -8.48 -38.28 -17.46
C LEU A 8 -7.27 -37.38 -17.07
N THR A 9 -6.91 -37.07 -15.81
CA THR A 9 -7.32 -37.48 -14.44
C THR A 9 -6.52 -36.70 -13.39
N SER A 10 -7.12 -36.49 -12.21
CA SER A 10 -6.53 -36.50 -10.85
C SER A 10 -5.52 -35.44 -10.38
N GLY A 11 -5.89 -34.79 -9.27
CA GLY A 11 -4.99 -34.13 -8.32
C GLY A 11 -5.77 -33.49 -7.16
N LEU A 12 -6.08 -34.29 -6.13
CA LEU A 12 -6.83 -33.93 -4.93
C LEU A 12 -5.92 -33.22 -3.89
N SER A 13 -6.48 -32.20 -3.24
CA SER A 13 -6.21 -31.74 -1.85
C SER A 13 -4.91 -31.00 -1.51
N LEU A 14 -5.06 -29.77 -0.99
CA LEU A 14 -4.27 -29.31 0.16
C LEU A 14 -5.21 -28.60 1.16
N ALA A 15 -5.09 -29.00 2.42
CA ALA A 15 -5.98 -28.71 3.53
C ALA A 15 -5.81 -27.29 4.10
N LEU A 16 -6.92 -26.75 4.62
CA LEU A 16 -6.97 -25.55 5.44
C LEU A 16 -6.35 -25.83 6.81
N VAL A 17 -5.45 -24.96 7.28
CA VAL A 17 -5.11 -24.84 8.69
C VAL A 17 -5.53 -23.45 9.14
N VAL A 18 -6.64 -23.40 9.88
CA VAL A 18 -6.99 -22.26 10.73
C VAL A 18 -6.36 -22.54 12.09
N ALA A 19 -5.39 -21.73 12.50
CA ALA A 19 -4.87 -21.72 13.86
C ALA A 19 -5.45 -20.51 14.56
N GLY A 20 -6.13 -20.77 15.68
CA GLY A 20 -6.86 -19.78 16.45
C GLY A 20 -6.02 -18.95 17.41
N CYS A 21 -6.66 -17.88 17.85
CA CYS A 21 -6.38 -16.89 18.88
C CYS A 21 -5.84 -17.43 20.23
N SER A 22 -5.00 -16.63 20.92
CA SER A 22 -4.90 -16.60 22.40
C SER A 22 -4.54 -15.19 22.86
N SER A 23 -5.28 -14.75 23.88
CA SER A 23 -5.42 -13.38 24.41
C SER A 23 -4.32 -12.91 25.37
N GLU A 24 -4.24 -11.57 25.45
CA GLU A 24 -3.75 -10.63 26.49
C GLU A 24 -2.70 -11.02 27.56
N ASP A 25 -1.65 -10.19 27.69
CA ASP A 25 -1.21 -9.61 28.98
C ASP A 25 -0.39 -8.31 28.75
N GLN A 26 -0.71 -7.26 29.52
CA GLN A 26 -0.14 -5.89 29.48
C GLN A 26 1.07 -5.77 30.42
N SER A 27 2.09 -4.97 30.06
CA SER A 27 2.67 -3.89 30.91
C SER A 27 4.04 -3.38 30.43
N GLU A 28 4.06 -2.06 30.16
CA GLU A 28 5.04 -1.05 30.62
C GLU A 28 6.49 -1.00 30.05
N ALA A 29 6.68 0.08 29.28
CA ALA A 29 7.69 1.14 29.45
C ALA A 29 9.18 0.89 29.11
N ASN A 30 9.54 1.40 27.92
CA ASN A 30 10.47 2.52 27.71
C ASN A 30 11.89 2.42 28.33
N GLN A 31 12.89 2.17 27.46
CA GLN A 31 14.02 3.07 27.18
C GLN A 31 15.18 2.29 26.54
N THR A 32 15.59 2.67 25.33
CA THR A 32 16.96 3.09 25.02
C THR A 32 17.02 3.48 23.54
N LEU A 33 17.12 4.78 23.31
CA LEU A 33 17.53 5.41 22.06
C LEU A 33 19.03 5.17 21.86
N ASP A 34 19.43 4.62 20.71
CA ASP A 34 20.54 5.17 19.92
C ASP A 34 20.60 4.54 18.52
N ASN A 35 20.66 5.40 17.51
CA ASN A 35 21.00 5.18 16.09
C ASN A 35 19.90 4.85 15.07
N ALA A 36 19.99 5.64 13.99
CA ALA A 36 19.27 5.63 12.72
C ALA A 36 17.93 6.39 12.72
N ALA A 37 17.90 7.52 12.01
CA ALA A 37 17.04 7.86 10.87
C ALA A 37 15.75 7.03 10.58
N GLY A 38 15.07 6.50 11.60
CA GLY A 38 13.92 5.58 11.53
C GLY A 38 12.62 6.22 11.97
N SER A 39 12.45 7.53 11.76
CA SER A 39 11.22 8.27 12.09
C SER A 39 9.95 7.74 11.39
N ALA A 40 10.08 6.78 10.46
CA ALA A 40 8.99 5.98 9.90
C ALA A 40 8.37 4.97 10.89
N SER A 41 9.02 4.64 12.01
CA SER A 41 8.48 3.69 13.00
C SER A 41 7.60 4.34 14.08
N SER A 42 7.72 5.65 14.31
CA SER A 42 6.93 6.37 15.32
C SER A 42 5.56 6.81 14.79
N VAL A 43 5.42 6.95 13.47
CA VAL A 43 4.14 7.20 12.80
C VAL A 43 3.23 5.97 12.80
N ALA A 44 3.81 4.76 12.83
CA ALA A 44 3.09 3.49 12.78
C ALA A 44 2.28 3.15 14.04
N ALA A 45 2.60 3.73 15.20
CA ALA A 45 1.92 3.42 16.46
C ALA A 45 0.64 4.23 16.69
N SER A 46 0.55 5.47 16.17
CA SER A 46 -0.62 6.36 16.32
C SER A 46 -1.63 6.27 15.16
N LEU A 47 -1.33 5.53 14.09
CA LEU A 47 -2.27 5.15 13.03
C LEU A 47 -3.18 3.97 13.43
N GLY A 48 -2.92 3.33 14.57
CA GLY A 48 -3.46 2.02 14.97
C GLY A 48 -4.91 1.99 15.45
N GLU A 49 -5.53 3.13 15.79
CA GLU A 49 -6.87 3.15 16.42
C GLU A 49 -7.92 4.00 15.68
N GLN A 50 -7.49 4.92 14.80
CA GLN A 50 -8.37 5.91 14.15
C GLN A 50 -8.55 5.67 12.64
N ALA A 51 -8.01 4.55 12.13
CA ALA A 51 -8.06 4.16 10.73
C ALA A 51 -9.38 3.53 10.25
N GLY A 52 -10.36 3.39 11.14
CA GLY A 52 -11.51 2.50 10.97
C GLY A 52 -12.51 2.84 9.85
N ASN A 53 -12.30 3.92 9.11
CA ASN A 53 -13.13 4.41 8.01
C ASN A 53 -12.31 5.00 6.84
N LEU A 54 -10.97 4.94 6.87
CA LEU A 54 -10.17 6.09 6.44
C LEU A 54 -10.19 6.46 4.96
N PHE A 55 -10.33 5.51 4.08
CA PHE A 55 -10.47 5.76 2.65
C PHE A 55 -11.46 4.72 2.20
N ASP A 56 -12.62 5.14 1.71
CA ASP A 56 -13.64 4.22 1.18
C ASP A 56 -12.93 3.11 0.37
N ASP A 57 -13.06 1.84 0.80
CA ASP A 57 -12.24 0.74 0.26
C ASP A 57 -12.33 0.68 -1.27
N ALA A 58 -13.50 1.03 -1.83
CA ALA A 58 -13.68 1.11 -3.27
C ALA A 58 -12.85 2.22 -3.93
N LYS A 59 -12.63 3.37 -3.28
CA LYS A 59 -11.71 4.42 -3.75
C LYS A 59 -10.25 3.98 -3.68
N VAL A 60 -9.87 3.28 -2.61
CA VAL A 60 -8.52 2.72 -2.47
C VAL A 60 -8.24 1.71 -3.58
N GLU A 61 -9.17 0.78 -3.83
CA GLU A 61 -9.05 -0.19 -4.91
C GLU A 61 -9.06 0.48 -6.29
N ALA A 62 -9.90 1.50 -6.49
CA ALA A 62 -9.91 2.29 -7.72
C ALA A 62 -8.56 3.01 -7.94
N PHE A 63 -7.93 3.53 -6.88
CA PHE A 63 -6.60 4.12 -6.96
C PHE A 63 -5.57 3.08 -7.38
N VAL A 64 -5.55 1.88 -6.77
CA VAL A 64 -4.61 0.80 -7.13
C VAL A 64 -4.74 0.42 -8.60
N VAL A 65 -5.97 0.23 -9.08
CA VAL A 65 -6.25 -0.10 -10.49
C VAL A 65 -5.79 1.03 -11.42
N ALA A 66 -6.13 2.28 -11.11
CA ALA A 66 -5.76 3.43 -11.92
C ALA A 66 -4.25 3.71 -11.91
N PHE A 67 -3.58 3.46 -10.78
CA PHE A 67 -2.13 3.57 -10.64
C PHE A 67 -1.44 2.55 -11.55
N ARG A 68 -1.85 1.27 -11.48
CA ARG A 68 -1.30 0.22 -12.35
C ARG A 68 -1.52 0.50 -13.83
N ALA A 69 -2.71 1.01 -14.19
CA ALA A 69 -3.06 1.31 -15.57
C ALA A 69 -2.24 2.47 -16.15
N GLN A 70 -1.99 3.52 -15.36
CA GLN A 70 -1.30 4.73 -15.84
C GLN A 70 0.21 4.69 -15.62
N PHE A 71 0.67 3.98 -14.60
CA PHE A 71 2.07 3.95 -14.15
C PHE A 71 2.60 2.52 -14.10
N GLY A 72 2.34 1.72 -15.13
CA GLY A 72 2.74 0.31 -15.18
C GLY A 72 4.20 0.05 -14.81
N ALA A 73 5.13 0.91 -15.26
CA ALA A 73 6.55 0.83 -14.91
C ALA A 73 6.84 1.12 -13.42
N LEU A 74 6.08 2.01 -12.77
CA LEU A 74 6.18 2.27 -11.33
C LEU A 74 5.50 1.18 -10.50
N ALA A 75 4.58 0.43 -11.10
CA ALA A 75 3.82 -0.63 -10.45
C ALA A 75 4.42 -2.03 -10.65
N ASP A 76 5.40 -2.19 -11.54
CA ASP A 76 5.94 -3.49 -11.97
C ASP A 76 6.45 -4.32 -10.79
N SER A 77 7.22 -3.69 -9.90
CA SER A 77 7.77 -4.34 -8.70
C SER A 77 6.90 -4.16 -7.45
N ARG A 78 5.66 -3.67 -7.58
CA ARG A 78 4.76 -3.37 -6.46
C ARG A 78 3.55 -4.27 -6.49
N ASP A 79 3.28 -4.93 -5.37
CA ASP A 79 1.96 -5.55 -5.14
C ASP A 79 0.91 -4.49 -4.76
N ASP A 80 -0.34 -4.91 -4.67
CA ASP A 80 -1.45 -4.00 -4.37
C ASP A 80 -1.32 -3.38 -2.98
N ASN A 81 -0.78 -4.11 -1.99
CA ASN A 81 -0.59 -3.56 -0.64
C ASN A 81 0.49 -2.49 -0.62
N ALA A 82 1.56 -2.63 -1.41
CA ALA A 82 2.58 -1.59 -1.56
C ALA A 82 2.02 -0.31 -2.20
N ILE A 83 1.10 -0.43 -3.16
CA ILE A 83 0.43 0.72 -3.78
C ILE A 83 -0.59 1.35 -2.80
N LYS A 84 -1.32 0.53 -2.02
CA LYS A 84 -2.18 1.01 -0.93
C LYS A 84 -1.38 1.73 0.15
N ALA A 85 -0.21 1.23 0.50
CA ALA A 85 0.67 1.86 1.49
C ALA A 85 1.18 3.22 1.00
N LEU A 86 1.53 3.34 -0.28
CA LEU A 86 1.86 4.62 -0.90
C LEU A 86 0.69 5.61 -0.77
N LEU A 87 -0.53 5.20 -1.11
CA LEU A 87 -1.73 6.02 -0.94
C LEU A 87 -1.94 6.45 0.51
N ASN A 88 -1.84 5.51 1.46
CA ASN A 88 -2.05 5.80 2.88
C ASN A 88 -1.01 6.79 3.41
N SER A 89 0.26 6.64 3.01
CA SER A 89 1.34 7.59 3.35
C SER A 89 1.01 8.99 2.82
N THR A 90 0.69 9.09 1.53
CA THR A 90 0.32 10.36 0.89
C THR A 90 -0.91 11.00 1.55
N CYS A 91 -1.93 10.22 1.88
CA CYS A 91 -3.10 10.75 2.56
C CYS A 91 -2.82 11.19 3.99
N ALA A 92 -1.89 10.55 4.70
CA ALA A 92 -1.45 10.99 6.02
C ALA A 92 -0.72 12.34 5.94
N GLU A 93 0.14 12.54 4.93
CA GLU A 93 0.80 13.83 4.68
C GLU A 93 -0.20 14.93 4.32
N ILE A 94 -1.19 14.62 3.46
CA ILE A 94 -2.28 15.55 3.12
C ILE A 94 -3.10 15.92 4.37
N ALA A 95 -3.47 14.94 5.19
CA ALA A 95 -4.23 15.17 6.42
C ALA A 95 -3.43 15.96 7.46
N SER A 96 -2.11 15.82 7.47
CA SER A 96 -1.18 16.58 8.33
C SER A 96 -0.96 18.01 7.85
N GLY A 97 -1.43 18.37 6.65
CA GLY A 97 -1.31 19.70 6.08
C GLY A 97 0.05 19.97 5.45
N THR A 98 0.80 18.92 5.08
CA THR A 98 2.05 19.05 4.33
C THR A 98 1.79 19.75 3.00
N ASP A 99 2.69 20.66 2.60
CA ASP A 99 2.58 21.40 1.35
C ASP A 99 2.58 20.45 0.14
N GLU A 100 1.73 20.72 -0.84
CA GLU A 100 1.57 19.89 -2.04
C GLU A 100 2.90 19.67 -2.77
N SER A 101 3.73 20.71 -2.92
CA SER A 101 5.01 20.59 -3.62
C SER A 101 6.01 19.71 -2.86
N THR A 102 5.93 19.69 -1.53
CA THR A 102 6.71 18.78 -0.68
C THR A 102 6.24 17.35 -0.88
N VAL A 103 4.94 17.07 -0.78
CA VAL A 103 4.38 15.72 -0.97
C VAL A 103 4.68 15.19 -2.38
N VAL A 104 4.60 16.04 -3.39
CA VAL A 104 4.95 15.69 -4.78
C VAL A 104 6.44 15.35 -4.92
N SER A 105 7.32 16.12 -4.27
CA SER A 105 8.76 15.82 -4.27
C SER A 105 9.06 14.51 -3.55
N GLU A 106 8.34 14.20 -2.47
CA GLU A 106 8.45 12.91 -1.78
C GLU A 106 7.94 11.76 -2.66
N LEU A 107 6.85 11.94 -3.38
CA LEU A 107 6.31 10.95 -4.33
C LEU A 107 7.29 10.59 -5.45
N GLU A 108 8.14 11.51 -5.92
CA GLU A 108 9.23 11.20 -6.88
C GLU A 108 10.23 10.17 -6.33
N VAL A 109 10.33 10.05 -5.01
CA VAL A 109 11.18 9.08 -4.32
C VAL A 109 10.38 7.86 -3.91
N GLU A 110 9.26 8.06 -3.22
CA GLU A 110 8.46 6.99 -2.62
C GLU A 110 7.73 6.12 -3.63
N ALA A 111 7.36 6.66 -4.81
CA ALA A 111 6.71 5.91 -5.87
C ALA A 111 7.71 5.23 -6.84
N ALA A 112 9.02 5.42 -6.67
CA ALA A 112 10.04 4.81 -7.51
C ALA A 112 10.03 3.26 -7.43
N SER A 113 10.26 2.58 -8.54
CA SER A 113 10.26 1.11 -8.62
C SER A 113 11.48 0.64 -9.40
N GLY A 114 12.36 -0.11 -8.73
CA GLY A 114 13.67 -0.47 -9.28
C GLY A 114 14.45 0.77 -9.70
N ASP A 115 14.85 0.83 -10.97
CA ASP A 115 15.56 1.96 -11.57
C ASP A 115 14.63 3.04 -12.14
N VAL A 116 13.30 2.85 -12.06
CA VAL A 116 12.30 3.79 -12.59
C VAL A 116 11.91 4.77 -11.50
N ARG A 117 12.12 6.07 -11.76
CA ARG A 117 11.57 7.15 -10.94
C ARG A 117 10.45 7.88 -11.69
N PRO A 118 9.38 8.30 -11.00
CA PRO A 118 8.41 9.21 -11.57
C PRO A 118 9.07 10.53 -11.96
N SER A 119 8.64 11.15 -13.06
CA SER A 119 8.89 12.58 -13.27
C SER A 119 8.01 13.42 -12.34
N THR A 120 8.31 14.71 -12.20
CA THR A 120 7.47 15.65 -11.45
C THR A 120 6.02 15.66 -11.94
N GLU A 121 5.80 15.60 -13.26
CA GLU A 121 4.44 15.50 -13.81
C GLU A 121 3.74 14.20 -13.41
N GLN A 122 4.47 13.08 -13.34
CA GLN A 122 3.90 11.82 -12.89
C GLN A 122 3.60 11.85 -11.38
N ALA A 123 4.50 12.39 -10.57
CA ALA A 123 4.31 12.54 -9.13
C ALA A 123 3.11 13.46 -8.82
N GLN A 124 2.95 14.57 -9.55
CA GLN A 124 1.78 15.44 -9.46
C GLN A 124 0.48 14.67 -9.75
N ARG A 125 0.48 13.84 -10.81
CA ARG A 125 -0.72 13.04 -11.15
C ARG A 125 -1.02 11.98 -10.09
N ILE A 126 0.01 11.37 -9.48
CA ILE A 126 -0.17 10.45 -8.36
C ILE A 126 -0.81 11.18 -7.18
N TYR A 127 -0.30 12.36 -6.83
CA TYR A 127 -0.87 13.21 -5.78
C TYR A 127 -2.34 13.55 -6.04
N ASP A 128 -2.68 14.02 -7.25
CA ASP A 128 -4.05 14.37 -7.62
C ASP A 128 -5.01 13.18 -7.47
N GLN A 129 -4.57 11.99 -7.87
CA GLN A 129 -5.36 10.77 -7.71
C GLN A 129 -5.48 10.35 -6.23
N ALA A 130 -4.40 10.48 -5.46
CA ALA A 130 -4.41 10.17 -4.03
C ALA A 130 -5.40 11.08 -3.30
N LYS A 131 -5.34 12.40 -3.55
CA LYS A 131 -6.22 13.41 -2.96
C LYS A 131 -7.70 13.10 -3.14
N LEU A 132 -8.10 12.55 -4.30
CA LEU A 132 -9.48 12.12 -4.56
C LEU A 132 -9.90 10.88 -3.75
N ALA A 133 -8.95 10.00 -3.45
CA ALA A 133 -9.17 8.83 -2.62
C ALA A 133 -9.05 9.12 -1.12
N CYS A 134 -8.38 10.22 -0.73
CA CYS A 134 -8.18 10.61 0.66
C CYS A 134 -9.43 11.17 1.39
N SER A 135 -10.54 11.38 0.66
CA SER A 135 -11.76 12.06 1.13
C SER A 135 -13.02 11.23 0.95
#